data_AF-A0A3D2PXT5-F1
#
_entry.id   AF-A0A3D2PXT5-F1
#
_cell.length_a   1.000
_cell.length_b   1.000
_cell.length_c   1.000
_cell.angle_alpha   90.00
_cell.angle_beta   90.00
_cell.angle_gamma   90.00
#
_symmetry.space_group_name_H-M   'P 1'
#
loop_
_entity.id
_entity.type
_entity.pdbx_description
1 polymer ?
#
loop_
_entity_poly.entity_id
_entity_poly.type
_entity_poly.pdbx_seq_one_letter_code
_entity_poly.pdbx_strand_id
1 'polypeptide(L)'
;MNIKNVVKVMNFHSLLRVERSREAAKKYTYLGDTVADMIDNIVNNRNIMLDFNVLKVKPDAPELHIYLGGDLGFCANLNSNISRQMHEDGNVDKIIVGRKIRTTEKDEGNILLQMSREEFEADKQPIFDILDEGFRKKKYSKINLVYNHYYSSSEVEFKNKVLFPLPEHLKSDRTYQEDFAYEGEIEPLLTNLIILYMQYELVIAGEVSSAALNITRQNTTTESLKKIDEREESRQMLERRQEREKEFGKVLDNYTKLNQY
;
A
#
# COMPACT_ATOMS: atom_id res chain seq x y z
N MET A 1 13.43 24.07 -17.75
CA MET A 1 12.15 23.41 -17.41
C MET A 1 11.69 23.96 -16.06
N ASN A 2 10.52 24.59 -15.98
CA ASN A 2 10.06 25.21 -14.74
C ASN A 2 9.65 24.11 -13.72
N ILE A 3 10.28 24.07 -12.55
CA ILE A 3 10.04 23.09 -11.48
C ILE A 3 8.54 23.01 -11.14
N LYS A 4 7.84 24.15 -11.15
CA LYS A 4 6.40 24.25 -10.93
C LYS A 4 5.59 23.35 -11.88
N ASN A 5 5.96 23.32 -13.16
CA ASN A 5 5.25 22.52 -14.16
C ASN A 5 5.47 21.03 -13.93
N VAL A 6 6.68 20.62 -13.53
CA VAL A 6 7.00 19.22 -13.21
C VAL A 6 6.17 18.74 -12.02
N VAL A 7 6.10 19.55 -10.95
CA VAL A 7 5.33 19.20 -9.75
C VAL A 7 3.82 19.14 -10.06
N LYS A 8 3.29 20.03 -10.91
CA LYS A 8 1.89 19.98 -11.37
C LYS A 8 1.56 18.68 -12.11
N VAL A 9 2.42 18.27 -13.05
CA VAL A 9 2.25 17.02 -13.80
C VAL A 9 2.31 15.82 -12.85
N MET A 10 3.24 15.82 -11.90
CA MET A 10 3.35 14.75 -10.89
C MET A 10 2.12 14.66 -9.99
N ASN A 11 1.56 15.80 -9.57
CA ASN A 11 0.34 15.86 -8.78
C ASN A 11 -0.84 15.23 -9.54
N PHE A 12 -1.04 15.64 -10.79
CA PHE A 12 -2.12 15.12 -11.64
C PHE A 12 -2.00 13.62 -11.91
N HIS A 13 -0.80 13.13 -12.27
CA HIS A 13 -0.59 11.69 -12.46
C HIS A 13 -0.82 10.88 -11.19
N SER A 14 -0.48 11.44 -10.03
CA SER A 14 -0.72 10.77 -8.75
C SER A 14 -2.22 10.65 -8.49
N LEU A 15 -3.00 11.70 -8.74
CA LEU A 15 -4.47 11.67 -8.63
C LEU A 15 -5.10 10.61 -9.55
N LEU A 16 -4.69 10.56 -10.82
CA LEU A 16 -5.20 9.56 -11.77
C LEU A 16 -4.92 8.12 -11.31
N ARG A 17 -3.75 7.88 -10.70
CA ARG A 17 -3.40 6.55 -10.17
C ARG A 17 -4.23 6.19 -8.93
N VAL A 18 -4.52 7.16 -8.05
CA VAL A 18 -5.41 6.91 -6.89
C VAL A 18 -6.78 6.45 -7.36
N GLU A 19 -7.37 7.13 -8.34
CA GLU A 19 -8.70 6.77 -8.86
C GLU A 19 -8.73 5.36 -9.45
N ARG A 20 -7.75 5.03 -10.30
CA ARG A 20 -7.61 3.69 -10.90
C ARG A 20 -7.51 2.60 -9.83
N SER A 21 -6.65 2.78 -8.84
CA SER A 21 -6.49 1.80 -7.77
C SER A 21 -7.72 1.69 -6.87
N ARG A 22 -8.45 2.79 -6.67
CA ARG A 22 -9.71 2.76 -5.92
C ARG A 22 -10.80 1.96 -6.65
N GLU A 23 -10.92 2.13 -7.97
CA GLU A 23 -11.86 1.36 -8.79
C GLU A 23 -11.50 -0.13 -8.82
N ALA A 24 -10.21 -0.44 -9.01
CA ALA A 24 -9.72 -1.81 -8.97
C ALA A 24 -9.99 -2.47 -7.60
N ALA A 25 -9.64 -1.79 -6.50
CA ALA A 25 -9.86 -2.29 -5.15
C ALA A 25 -11.33 -2.60 -4.88
N LYS A 26 -12.27 -1.73 -5.31
CA LYS A 26 -13.71 -1.98 -5.15
C LYS A 26 -14.18 -3.26 -5.83
N LYS A 27 -13.70 -3.51 -7.05
CA LYS A 27 -14.04 -4.72 -7.81
C LYS A 27 -13.56 -5.98 -7.07
N TYR A 28 -12.33 -5.99 -6.60
CA TYR A 28 -11.76 -7.14 -5.90
C TYR A 28 -12.34 -7.32 -4.50
N THR A 29 -12.72 -6.23 -3.82
CA THR A 29 -13.38 -6.29 -2.50
C THR A 29 -14.70 -7.05 -2.60
N TYR A 30 -15.54 -6.73 -3.59
CA TYR A 30 -16.79 -7.47 -3.81
C TYR A 30 -16.57 -8.97 -4.05
N LEU A 31 -15.55 -9.33 -4.83
CA LEU A 31 -15.19 -10.73 -5.08
C LEU A 31 -14.65 -11.41 -3.81
N GLY A 32 -13.82 -10.72 -3.05
CA GLY A 32 -13.27 -11.19 -1.77
C GLY A 32 -14.35 -11.43 -0.73
N ASP A 33 -15.31 -10.50 -0.60
CA ASP A 33 -16.46 -10.61 0.31
C ASP A 33 -17.33 -11.82 -0.05
N THR A 34 -17.58 -12.04 -1.36
CA THR A 34 -18.35 -13.21 -1.82
C THR A 34 -17.65 -14.53 -1.45
N VAL A 35 -16.33 -14.61 -1.61
CA VAL A 35 -15.55 -15.81 -1.23
C VAL A 35 -15.50 -15.97 0.28
N ALA A 36 -15.37 -14.88 1.03
CA ALA A 36 -15.41 -14.87 2.49
C ALA A 36 -16.75 -15.42 3.00
N ASP A 37 -17.87 -14.97 2.43
CA ASP A 37 -19.21 -15.46 2.77
C ASP A 37 -19.36 -16.95 2.44
N MET A 38 -18.81 -17.42 1.32
CA MET A 38 -18.79 -18.86 0.99
C MET A 38 -17.99 -19.68 2.01
N ILE A 39 -16.83 -19.18 2.46
CA ILE A 39 -16.03 -19.84 3.50
C ILE A 39 -16.78 -19.86 4.82
N ASP A 40 -17.38 -18.74 5.24
CA ASP A 40 -18.18 -18.62 6.47
C ASP A 40 -19.37 -19.61 6.45
N ASN A 41 -20.06 -19.70 5.32
CA ASN A 41 -21.14 -20.66 5.10
C ASN A 41 -20.66 -22.11 5.27
N ILE A 42 -19.53 -22.50 4.67
CA ILE A 42 -19.02 -23.88 4.73
C ILE A 42 -18.52 -24.22 6.14
N VAL A 43 -17.77 -23.32 6.77
CA VAL A 43 -17.13 -23.55 8.07
C VAL A 43 -18.16 -23.61 9.20
N ASN A 44 -19.22 -22.78 9.15
CA ASN A 44 -20.22 -22.69 10.21
C ASN A 44 -21.50 -23.49 9.94
N ASN A 45 -21.58 -24.24 8.82
CA ASN A 45 -22.72 -25.12 8.56
C ASN A 45 -22.72 -26.32 9.53
N ARG A 46 -23.81 -26.47 10.28
CA ARG A 46 -23.99 -27.57 11.23
C ARG A 46 -23.96 -28.94 10.57
N ASN A 47 -24.41 -29.05 9.31
CA ASN A 47 -24.43 -30.31 8.56
C ASN A 47 -23.02 -30.74 8.11
N ILE A 48 -22.04 -29.85 8.20
CA ILE A 48 -20.67 -30.05 7.71
C ILE A 48 -19.67 -30.02 8.87
N MET A 49 -20.10 -29.76 10.12
CA MET A 49 -19.24 -29.68 11.31
C MET A 49 -18.30 -30.89 11.42
N LEU A 50 -17.10 -30.68 10.90
CA LEU A 50 -15.98 -31.59 10.85
C LEU A 50 -14.75 -30.77 11.23
N ASP A 51 -13.83 -31.39 11.95
CA ASP A 51 -12.57 -30.78 12.34
C ASP A 51 -11.67 -30.64 11.09
N PHE A 52 -11.84 -29.55 10.35
CA PHE A 52 -11.11 -29.31 9.10
C PHE A 52 -9.60 -29.24 9.39
N ASN A 53 -8.88 -30.30 9.00
CA ASN A 53 -7.42 -30.35 9.17
C ASN A 53 -6.71 -29.20 8.44
N VAL A 54 -7.34 -28.61 7.43
CA VAL A 54 -6.86 -27.47 6.64
C VAL A 54 -6.70 -26.20 7.50
N LEU A 55 -7.52 -26.03 8.55
CA LEU A 55 -7.49 -24.87 9.43
C LEU A 55 -6.52 -25.01 10.61
N LYS A 56 -5.94 -26.20 10.82
CA LYS A 56 -5.00 -26.46 11.92
C LYS A 56 -3.64 -25.84 11.63
N VAL A 57 -3.23 -24.93 12.51
CA VAL A 57 -1.91 -24.29 12.48
C VAL A 57 -0.88 -25.22 13.13
N LYS A 58 0.30 -25.34 12.53
CA LYS A 58 1.48 -25.96 13.16
C LYS A 58 2.25 -24.86 13.91
N PRO A 59 2.32 -24.88 15.26
CA PRO A 59 2.95 -23.80 16.02
C PRO A 59 4.45 -23.64 15.78
N ASP A 60 5.13 -24.70 15.34
CA ASP A 60 6.58 -24.76 15.15
C ASP A 60 7.03 -24.35 13.73
N ALA A 61 6.08 -24.00 12.85
CA ALA A 61 6.37 -23.60 11.47
C ALA A 61 6.78 -22.11 11.40
N PRO A 62 7.66 -21.72 10.46
CA PRO A 62 8.06 -20.33 10.27
C PRO A 62 6.87 -19.45 9.89
N GLU A 63 6.98 -18.14 10.17
CA GLU A 63 6.01 -17.14 9.70
C GLU A 63 6.40 -16.63 8.31
N LEU A 64 5.41 -16.21 7.51
CA LEU A 64 5.60 -15.54 6.23
C LEU A 64 5.07 -14.12 6.32
N HIS A 65 5.87 -13.12 5.94
CA HIS A 65 5.47 -11.72 5.91
C HIS A 65 5.62 -11.13 4.52
N ILE A 66 4.54 -10.55 4.02
CA ILE A 66 4.47 -9.89 2.72
C ILE A 66 4.45 -8.39 2.93
N TYR A 67 5.48 -7.70 2.45
CA TYR A 67 5.64 -6.25 2.60
C TYR A 67 5.32 -5.54 1.29
N LEU A 68 4.32 -4.65 1.31
CA LEU A 68 3.87 -3.90 0.15
C LEU A 68 4.26 -2.41 0.24
N GLY A 69 5.35 -2.05 -0.42
CA GLY A 69 5.86 -0.68 -0.53
C GLY A 69 5.82 -0.10 -1.94
N GLY A 70 6.44 1.07 -2.08
CA GLY A 70 6.49 1.82 -3.34
C GLY A 70 7.83 1.74 -4.06
N ASP A 71 7.79 2.01 -5.36
CA ASP A 71 8.99 2.20 -6.19
C ASP A 71 9.47 3.65 -6.21
N LEU A 72 8.54 4.58 -6.03
CA LEU A 72 8.76 6.01 -6.19
C LEU A 72 8.94 6.71 -4.83
N GLY A 73 9.62 7.86 -4.87
CA GLY A 73 9.75 8.76 -3.72
C GLY A 73 8.55 9.70 -3.55
N PHE A 74 8.73 10.71 -2.69
CA PHE A 74 7.73 11.73 -2.36
C PHE A 74 6.45 11.20 -1.68
N CYS A 75 6.55 10.05 -1.01
CA CYS A 75 5.43 9.43 -0.27
C CYS A 75 5.62 9.55 1.26
N ALA A 76 6.11 10.71 1.73
CA ALA A 76 6.43 10.96 3.14
C ALA A 76 7.23 9.82 3.80
N ASN A 77 6.77 9.30 4.94
CA ASN A 77 7.39 8.24 5.73
C ASN A 77 6.81 6.83 5.45
N LEU A 78 5.95 6.67 4.45
CA LEU A 78 5.24 5.39 4.22
C LEU A 78 6.20 4.22 3.94
N ASN A 79 7.19 4.43 3.06
CA ASN A 79 8.18 3.39 2.74
C ASN A 79 9.09 3.09 3.93
N SER A 80 9.49 4.11 4.70
CA SER A 80 10.33 3.92 5.88
C SER A 80 9.63 3.17 7.01
N ASN A 81 8.31 3.34 7.16
CA ASN A 81 7.54 2.61 8.16
C ASN A 81 7.52 1.10 7.83
N ILE A 82 7.34 0.74 6.56
CA ILE A 82 7.41 -0.66 6.10
C ILE A 82 8.80 -1.24 6.32
N SER A 83 9.86 -0.53 5.92
CA SER A 83 11.24 -0.98 6.16
C SER A 83 11.54 -1.16 7.64
N ARG A 84 11.06 -0.27 8.51
CA ARG A 84 11.25 -0.39 9.96
C ARG A 84 10.60 -1.67 10.49
N GLN A 85 9.34 -1.93 10.15
CA GLN A 85 8.64 -3.15 10.55
C GLN A 85 9.38 -4.41 10.07
N MET A 86 9.83 -4.40 8.81
CA MET A 86 10.57 -5.52 8.23
C MET A 86 11.85 -5.87 9.00
N HIS A 87 12.56 -4.87 9.53
CA HIS A 87 13.76 -5.10 10.36
C HIS A 87 13.42 -5.50 11.80
N GLU A 88 12.28 -5.05 12.34
CA GLU A 88 11.79 -5.45 13.67
C GLU A 88 11.31 -6.90 13.70
N ASP A 89 10.71 -7.40 12.60
CA ASP A 89 10.15 -8.74 12.51
C ASP A 89 11.21 -9.87 12.52
N GLY A 90 12.52 -9.55 12.41
CA GLY A 90 13.60 -10.52 12.63
C GLY A 90 13.69 -11.66 11.59
N ASN A 91 13.85 -12.91 12.07
CA ASN A 91 14.13 -14.11 11.27
C ASN A 91 12.84 -14.79 10.77
N VAL A 92 12.14 -14.11 9.87
CA VAL A 92 10.86 -14.53 9.27
C VAL A 92 11.05 -14.64 7.75
N ASP A 93 10.28 -15.49 7.07
CA ASP A 93 10.31 -15.56 5.61
C ASP A 93 9.64 -14.32 5.01
N LYS A 94 10.30 -13.65 4.06
CA LYS A 94 9.91 -12.33 3.57
C LYS A 94 9.61 -12.35 2.07
N ILE A 95 8.51 -11.72 1.70
CA ILE A 95 8.21 -11.32 0.32
C ILE A 95 8.18 -9.81 0.28
N ILE A 96 8.99 -9.21 -0.58
CA ILE A 96 9.17 -7.76 -0.65
C ILE A 96 8.68 -7.26 -2.01
N VAL A 97 7.68 -6.37 -1.98
CA VAL A 97 7.18 -5.68 -3.17
C VAL A 97 7.51 -4.19 -3.04
N GLY A 98 8.37 -3.68 -3.91
CA GLY A 98 8.69 -2.26 -4.03
C GLY A 98 10.17 -1.93 -3.87
N ARG A 99 10.71 -1.15 -4.81
CA ARG A 99 12.15 -0.80 -4.89
C ARG A 99 12.66 0.09 -3.75
N LYS A 100 11.78 0.79 -3.02
CA LYS A 100 12.18 1.70 -1.93
C LYS A 100 12.28 1.05 -0.57
N ILE A 101 11.88 -0.20 -0.44
CA ILE A 101 12.11 -0.97 0.78
C ILE A 101 13.59 -1.33 0.82
N ARG A 102 14.33 -0.81 1.79
CA ARG A 102 15.75 -1.10 1.93
C ARG A 102 15.92 -2.45 2.61
N THR A 103 16.65 -3.35 1.98
CA THR A 103 17.10 -4.62 2.54
C THR A 103 18.50 -4.45 3.13
N THR A 104 18.80 -5.17 4.20
CA THR A 104 20.14 -5.24 4.81
C THR A 104 20.70 -6.65 4.61
N GLU A 105 22.03 -6.83 4.65
CA GLU A 105 22.68 -8.15 4.56
C GLU A 105 22.12 -9.19 5.55
N LYS A 106 21.62 -8.73 6.71
CA LYS A 106 20.97 -9.60 7.71
C LYS A 106 19.60 -10.14 7.29
N ASP A 107 18.93 -9.46 6.36
CA ASP A 107 17.60 -9.82 5.87
C ASP A 107 17.67 -10.76 4.66
N GLU A 108 18.79 -10.79 3.92
CA GLU A 108 18.91 -11.50 2.64
C GLU A 108 18.76 -13.02 2.74
N GLY A 109 19.06 -13.62 3.90
CA GLY A 109 18.95 -15.07 4.11
C GLY A 109 17.52 -15.62 4.04
N ASN A 110 16.49 -14.78 4.28
CA ASN A 110 15.09 -15.22 4.36
C ASN A 110 14.17 -14.53 3.34
N ILE A 111 14.73 -13.82 2.36
CA ILE A 111 13.93 -13.21 1.29
C ILE A 111 13.61 -14.29 0.27
N LEU A 112 12.35 -14.72 0.22
CA LEU A 112 11.87 -15.70 -0.75
C LEU A 112 11.68 -15.07 -2.13
N LEU A 113 11.20 -13.83 -2.17
CA LEU A 113 10.95 -13.09 -3.40
C LEU A 113 11.10 -11.59 -3.15
N GLN A 114 11.79 -10.92 -4.07
CA GLN A 114 11.87 -9.47 -4.15
C GLN A 114 11.51 -9.02 -5.55
N MET A 115 10.52 -8.14 -5.67
CA MET A 115 10.08 -7.59 -6.94
C MET A 115 9.72 -6.11 -6.81
N SER A 116 9.78 -5.39 -7.91
CA SER A 116 9.30 -4.02 -8.02
C SER A 116 7.77 -3.96 -8.00
N ARG A 117 7.25 -2.77 -7.76
CA ARG A 117 5.80 -2.55 -7.81
C ARG A 117 5.25 -2.72 -9.22
N GLU A 118 6.00 -2.28 -10.21
CA GLU A 118 5.64 -2.42 -11.63
C GLU A 118 5.53 -3.90 -12.03
N GLU A 119 6.48 -4.73 -11.59
CA GLU A 119 6.42 -6.18 -11.81
C GLU A 119 5.22 -6.81 -11.11
N PHE A 120 4.90 -6.40 -9.88
CA PHE A 120 3.73 -6.91 -9.16
C PHE A 120 2.40 -6.52 -9.83
N GLU A 121 2.34 -5.33 -10.43
CA GLU A 121 1.17 -4.90 -11.19
C GLU A 121 1.02 -5.73 -12.47
N ALA A 122 2.13 -6.06 -13.14
CA ALA A 122 2.16 -6.84 -14.37
C ALA A 122 1.85 -8.33 -14.14
N ASP A 123 2.51 -8.96 -13.16
CA ASP A 123 2.34 -10.38 -12.85
C ASP A 123 2.36 -10.63 -11.34
N LYS A 124 1.29 -11.27 -10.86
CA LYS A 124 1.08 -11.63 -9.45
C LYS A 124 1.29 -13.11 -9.19
N GLN A 125 1.42 -13.92 -10.25
CA GLN A 125 1.55 -15.37 -10.17
C GLN A 125 2.71 -15.81 -9.29
N PRO A 126 3.91 -15.19 -9.33
CA PRO A 126 5.01 -15.61 -8.46
C PRO A 126 4.67 -15.61 -6.97
N ILE A 127 3.86 -14.64 -6.50
CA ILE A 127 3.43 -14.60 -5.10
C ILE A 127 2.30 -15.59 -4.86
N PHE A 128 1.38 -15.73 -5.81
CA PHE A 128 0.28 -16.70 -5.72
C PHE A 128 0.79 -18.14 -5.64
N ASP A 129 1.82 -18.50 -6.39
CA ASP A 129 2.45 -19.82 -6.36
C ASP A 129 3.10 -20.09 -4.99
N ILE A 130 3.78 -19.10 -4.42
CA ILE A 130 4.37 -19.22 -3.07
C ILE A 130 3.28 -19.39 -2.00
N LEU A 131 2.16 -18.66 -2.12
CA LEU A 131 1.02 -18.78 -1.21
C LEU A 131 0.33 -20.15 -1.35
N ASP A 132 0.10 -20.61 -2.59
CA ASP A 132 -0.52 -21.91 -2.86
C ASP A 132 0.34 -23.06 -2.33
N GLU A 133 1.64 -23.07 -2.68
CA GLU A 133 2.57 -24.08 -2.23
C GLU A 133 2.75 -24.04 -0.70
N GLY A 134 2.87 -22.84 -0.13
CA GLY A 134 3.01 -22.60 1.30
C GLY A 134 1.84 -23.14 2.10
N PHE A 135 0.62 -22.86 1.63
CA PHE A 135 -0.61 -23.29 2.28
C PHE A 135 -0.84 -24.80 2.14
N ARG A 136 -0.74 -25.36 0.91
CA ARG A 136 -0.94 -26.80 0.68
C ARG A 136 0.06 -27.66 1.45
N LYS A 137 1.32 -27.24 1.52
CA LYS A 137 2.37 -27.97 2.26
C LYS A 137 2.38 -27.65 3.76
N LYS A 138 1.53 -26.73 4.24
CA LYS A 138 1.49 -26.23 5.63
C LYS A 138 2.88 -25.80 6.11
N LYS A 139 3.58 -25.04 5.26
CA LYS A 139 4.94 -24.54 5.53
C LYS A 139 4.95 -23.41 6.56
N TYR A 140 3.87 -22.65 6.65
CA TYR A 140 3.80 -21.44 7.47
C TYR A 140 2.78 -21.57 8.60
N SER A 141 3.15 -21.10 9.79
CA SER A 141 2.24 -20.99 10.94
C SER A 141 1.34 -19.76 10.82
N LYS A 142 1.89 -18.67 10.29
CA LYS A 142 1.22 -17.38 10.15
C LYS A 142 1.64 -16.71 8.86
N ILE A 143 0.67 -16.11 8.16
CA ILE A 143 0.88 -15.32 6.94
C ILE A 143 0.36 -13.92 7.20
N ASN A 144 1.25 -12.94 7.20
CA ASN A 144 0.92 -11.53 7.44
C ASN A 144 1.15 -10.68 6.19
N LEU A 145 0.34 -9.64 6.07
CA LEU A 145 0.39 -8.65 5.02
C LEU A 145 0.58 -7.27 5.62
N VAL A 146 1.74 -6.68 5.35
CA VAL A 146 2.18 -5.40 5.90
C VAL A 146 2.12 -4.35 4.80
N TYR A 147 1.24 -3.37 4.95
CA TYR A 147 0.97 -2.37 3.92
C TYR A 147 0.41 -1.07 4.51
N ASN A 148 0.39 -0.01 3.71
CA ASN A 148 -0.28 1.23 4.07
C ASN A 148 -1.73 1.19 3.53
N HIS A 149 -2.71 1.34 4.42
CA HIS A 149 -4.13 1.33 4.10
C HIS A 149 -4.62 2.73 3.76
N TYR A 150 -5.24 2.89 2.60
CA TYR A 150 -5.89 4.13 2.17
C TYR A 150 -7.35 4.15 2.62
N TYR A 151 -7.71 5.10 3.48
CA TYR A 151 -9.10 5.36 3.85
C TYR A 151 -9.67 6.54 3.07
N SER A 152 -8.95 7.66 3.06
CA SER A 152 -9.40 8.90 2.45
C SER A 152 -8.23 9.75 1.96
N SER A 153 -8.53 10.90 1.36
CA SER A 153 -7.51 11.83 0.88
C SER A 153 -6.53 12.31 1.97
N SER A 154 -6.97 12.27 3.24
CA SER A 154 -6.23 12.78 4.39
C SER A 154 -5.76 11.69 5.35
N GLU A 155 -6.30 10.47 5.21
CA GLU A 155 -6.12 9.39 6.18
C GLU A 155 -5.54 8.16 5.50
N VAL A 156 -4.29 7.86 5.90
CA VAL A 156 -3.54 6.68 5.50
C VAL A 156 -2.95 6.08 6.77
N GLU A 157 -3.22 4.81 7.01
CA GLU A 157 -2.73 4.11 8.20
C GLU A 157 -1.81 2.96 7.85
N PHE A 158 -0.87 2.66 8.73
CA PHE A 158 -0.03 1.49 8.60
C PHE A 158 -0.77 0.27 9.17
N LYS A 159 -0.89 -0.81 8.39
CA LYS A 159 -1.67 -2.00 8.78
C LYS A 159 -0.86 -3.27 8.60
N ASN A 160 -0.90 -4.12 9.63
CA ASN A 160 -0.46 -5.51 9.59
C ASN A 160 -1.70 -6.41 9.64
N LYS A 161 -2.08 -6.98 8.49
CA LYS A 161 -3.26 -7.84 8.35
C LYS A 161 -2.83 -9.30 8.34
N VAL A 162 -3.38 -10.10 9.25
CA VAL A 162 -3.19 -11.56 9.27
C VAL A 162 -4.10 -12.18 8.20
N LEU A 163 -3.52 -12.91 7.25
CA LEU A 163 -4.23 -13.68 6.24
C LEU A 163 -4.48 -15.13 6.70
N PHE A 164 -3.48 -15.69 7.39
CA PHE A 164 -3.56 -17.02 7.99
C PHE A 164 -2.88 -17.00 9.37
N PRO A 165 -3.43 -17.64 10.42
CA PRO A 165 -4.74 -18.33 10.48
C PRO A 165 -5.91 -17.43 10.10
N LEU A 166 -6.99 -18.02 9.58
CA LEU A 166 -8.16 -17.26 9.15
C LEU A 166 -8.70 -16.42 10.31
N PRO A 167 -8.93 -15.11 10.11
CA PRO A 167 -9.46 -14.24 11.14
C PRO A 167 -10.79 -14.73 11.72
N GLU A 168 -11.04 -14.46 13.00
CA GLU A 168 -12.24 -14.91 13.72
C GLU A 168 -13.56 -14.37 13.15
N HIS A 169 -13.56 -13.22 12.47
CA HIS A 169 -14.78 -12.67 11.86
C HIS A 169 -15.31 -13.49 10.67
N LEU A 170 -14.49 -14.39 10.10
CA LEU A 170 -14.91 -15.39 9.11
C LEU A 170 -15.49 -16.65 9.77
N LYS A 171 -15.50 -16.70 11.11
CA LYS A 171 -16.15 -17.70 11.94
C LYS A 171 -17.31 -17.03 12.65
N SER A 172 -18.28 -16.53 11.91
CA SER A 172 -19.43 -15.87 12.52
C SER A 172 -20.23 -16.85 13.39
N ASP A 173 -20.85 -16.37 14.47
CA ASP A 173 -21.79 -17.17 15.29
C ASP A 173 -23.09 -17.53 14.54
N ARG A 174 -23.18 -17.21 13.24
CA ARG A 174 -24.36 -17.49 12.42
C ARG A 174 -24.37 -18.98 12.10
N THR A 175 -25.29 -19.70 12.72
CA THR A 175 -25.58 -21.07 12.33
C THR A 175 -26.47 -21.07 11.10
N TYR A 176 -25.87 -21.31 9.94
CA TYR A 176 -26.60 -21.52 8.70
C TYR A 176 -27.38 -22.84 8.77
N GLN A 177 -28.68 -22.78 8.45
CA GLN A 177 -29.59 -23.93 8.40
C GLN A 177 -29.93 -24.33 6.95
N GLU A 178 -29.35 -23.64 5.97
CA GLU A 178 -29.62 -23.92 4.57
C GLU A 178 -28.96 -25.25 4.17
N ASP A 179 -29.70 -26.06 3.41
CA ASP A 179 -29.20 -27.30 2.84
C ASP A 179 -28.13 -26.97 1.79
N PHE A 180 -26.87 -27.30 2.12
CA PHE A 180 -25.73 -27.05 1.26
C PHE A 180 -25.41 -28.30 0.44
N ALA A 181 -25.69 -28.26 -0.86
CA ALA A 181 -25.25 -29.27 -1.81
C ALA A 181 -23.88 -28.88 -2.38
N TYR A 182 -22.92 -29.79 -2.31
CA TYR A 182 -21.59 -29.61 -2.90
C TYR A 182 -21.22 -30.82 -3.74
N GLU A 183 -20.46 -30.58 -4.81
CA GLU A 183 -19.92 -31.63 -5.66
C GLU A 183 -18.47 -31.93 -5.26
N GLY A 184 -18.18 -33.21 -4.98
CA GLY A 184 -16.84 -33.68 -4.63
C GLY A 184 -16.51 -33.64 -3.14
N GLU A 185 -15.21 -33.57 -2.83
CA GLU A 185 -14.72 -33.54 -1.45
C GLU A 185 -14.63 -32.12 -0.89
N ILE A 186 -15.01 -31.96 0.37
CA ILE A 186 -15.09 -30.63 1.00
C ILE A 186 -13.73 -30.04 1.38
N GLU A 187 -12.76 -30.87 1.79
CA GLU A 187 -11.43 -30.39 2.18
C GLU A 187 -10.67 -29.74 1.01
N PRO A 188 -10.58 -30.34 -0.19
CA PRO A 188 -9.97 -29.69 -1.35
C PRO A 188 -10.70 -28.42 -1.78
N LEU A 189 -12.04 -28.41 -1.73
CA LEU A 189 -12.84 -27.24 -2.04
C LEU A 189 -12.51 -26.08 -1.08
N LEU A 190 -12.54 -26.34 0.23
CA LEU A 190 -12.21 -25.36 1.26
C LEU A 190 -10.78 -24.85 1.12
N THR A 191 -9.83 -25.74 0.84
CA THR A 191 -8.43 -25.37 0.60
C THR A 191 -8.32 -24.37 -0.55
N ASN A 192 -8.97 -24.66 -1.68
CA ASN A 192 -8.95 -23.78 -2.85
C ASN A 192 -9.64 -22.43 -2.57
N LEU A 193 -10.74 -22.43 -1.82
CA LEU A 193 -11.43 -21.19 -1.44
C LEU A 193 -10.56 -20.31 -0.54
N ILE A 194 -9.85 -20.91 0.43
CA ILE A 194 -8.95 -20.17 1.32
C ILE A 194 -7.77 -19.58 0.54
N ILE A 195 -7.18 -20.34 -0.38
CA ILE A 195 -6.12 -19.83 -1.26
C ILE A 195 -6.65 -18.65 -2.08
N LEU A 196 -7.83 -18.79 -2.69
CA LEU A 196 -8.46 -17.74 -3.47
C LEU A 196 -8.76 -16.49 -2.62
N TYR A 197 -9.22 -16.67 -1.38
CA TYR A 197 -9.41 -15.57 -0.42
C TYR A 197 -8.10 -14.84 -0.14
N MET A 198 -7.01 -15.56 0.18
CA MET A 198 -5.70 -14.95 0.41
C MET A 198 -5.17 -14.21 -0.82
N GLN A 199 -5.40 -14.75 -2.02
CA GLN A 199 -5.04 -14.09 -3.28
C GLN A 199 -5.81 -12.79 -3.48
N TYR A 200 -7.13 -12.78 -3.25
CA TYR A 200 -7.93 -11.55 -3.33
C TYR A 200 -7.51 -10.51 -2.31
N GLU A 201 -7.25 -10.92 -1.07
CA GLU A 201 -6.77 -10.02 -0.03
C GLU A 201 -5.42 -9.39 -0.36
N LEU A 202 -4.51 -10.16 -0.95
CA LEU A 202 -3.24 -9.65 -1.46
C LEU A 202 -3.47 -8.60 -2.56
N VAL A 203 -4.36 -8.87 -3.51
CA VAL A 203 -4.69 -7.94 -4.61
C VAL A 203 -5.31 -6.65 -4.07
N ILE A 204 -6.27 -6.76 -3.15
CA ILE A 204 -6.95 -5.62 -2.53
C ILE A 204 -5.94 -4.76 -1.78
N ALA A 205 -5.12 -5.36 -0.91
CA ALA A 205 -4.08 -4.64 -0.18
C ALA A 205 -3.02 -4.04 -1.12
N GLY A 206 -2.71 -4.73 -2.22
CA GLY A 206 -1.98 -4.22 -3.36
C GLY A 206 -2.56 -2.88 -3.79
N GLU A 207 -3.77 -2.88 -4.35
CA GLU A 207 -4.41 -1.66 -4.87
C GLU A 207 -4.55 -0.55 -3.82
N VAL A 208 -5.00 -0.89 -2.61
CA VAL A 208 -5.15 0.06 -1.50
C VAL A 208 -3.81 0.69 -1.09
N SER A 209 -2.73 -0.10 -1.03
CA SER A 209 -1.37 0.43 -0.81
C SER A 209 -0.90 1.34 -1.94
N SER A 210 -1.30 1.05 -3.18
CA SER A 210 -1.02 1.94 -4.32
C SER A 210 -1.71 3.28 -4.14
N ALA A 211 -2.99 3.26 -3.79
CA ALA A 211 -3.76 4.46 -3.52
C ALA A 211 -3.14 5.28 -2.39
N ALA A 212 -2.71 4.63 -1.30
CA ALA A 212 -2.02 5.25 -0.18
C ALA A 212 -0.73 5.98 -0.61
N LEU A 213 0.14 5.31 -1.36
CA LEU A 213 1.38 5.91 -1.86
C LEU A 213 1.13 7.10 -2.80
N ASN A 214 0.14 6.97 -3.69
CA ASN A 214 -0.17 8.00 -4.68
C ASN A 214 -0.89 9.21 -4.03
N ILE A 215 -1.77 9.01 -3.04
CA ILE A 215 -2.41 10.13 -2.34
C ILE A 215 -1.40 10.93 -1.52
N THR A 216 -0.49 10.26 -0.82
CA THR A 216 0.55 10.96 -0.04
C THR A 216 1.50 11.71 -0.95
N ARG A 217 1.76 11.18 -2.17
CA ARG A 217 2.52 11.89 -3.21
C ARG A 217 1.76 13.11 -3.72
N GLN A 218 0.45 12.99 -3.93
CA GLN A 218 -0.39 14.10 -4.30
C GLN A 218 -0.36 15.19 -3.22
N ASN A 219 -0.55 14.84 -1.95
CA ASN A 219 -0.52 15.81 -0.85
C ASN A 219 0.85 16.50 -0.74
N THR A 220 1.93 15.73 -0.82
CA THR A 220 3.31 16.28 -0.79
C THR A 220 3.58 17.23 -1.95
N THR A 221 3.07 16.91 -3.15
CA THR A 221 3.22 17.78 -4.33
C THR A 221 2.34 19.02 -4.25
N THR A 222 1.13 18.92 -3.71
CA THR A 222 0.26 20.07 -3.46
C THR A 222 0.94 21.06 -2.51
N GLU A 223 1.51 20.57 -1.41
CA GLU A 223 2.27 21.43 -0.47
C GLU A 223 3.54 22.01 -1.11
N SER A 224 4.19 21.23 -1.98
CA SER A 224 5.35 21.73 -2.74
C SER A 224 4.96 22.86 -3.71
N LEU A 225 3.78 22.78 -4.34
CA LEU A 225 3.28 23.84 -5.23
C LEU A 225 3.04 25.14 -4.46
N LYS A 226 2.38 25.07 -3.29
CA LYS A 226 2.18 26.24 -2.42
C LYS A 226 3.49 26.90 -2.04
N LYS A 227 4.49 26.13 -1.62
CA LYS A 227 5.83 26.65 -1.27
C LYS A 227 6.57 27.27 -2.46
N ILE A 228 6.36 26.75 -3.67
CA ILE A 228 6.92 27.34 -4.89
C ILE A 228 6.25 28.69 -5.16
N ASP A 229 4.92 28.78 -5.01
CA ASP A 229 4.16 30.02 -5.20
C ASP A 229 4.62 31.09 -4.20
N GLU A 230 4.68 30.76 -2.91
CA GLU A 230 5.18 31.67 -1.85
C GLU A 230 6.59 32.18 -2.12
N ARG A 231 7.48 31.30 -2.63
CA ARG A 231 8.85 31.65 -2.99
C ARG A 231 8.90 32.57 -4.22
N GLU A 232 8.07 32.33 -5.22
CA GLU A 232 7.96 33.17 -6.41
C GLU A 232 7.45 34.57 -6.04
N GLU A 233 6.42 34.66 -5.20
CA GLU A 233 5.87 35.92 -4.68
C GLU A 233 6.90 36.70 -3.85
N SER A 234 7.60 36.01 -2.95
CA SER A 234 8.67 36.62 -2.14
C SER A 234 9.79 37.19 -3.01
N ARG A 235 10.19 36.47 -4.07
CA ARG A 235 11.20 36.94 -5.01
C ARG A 235 10.71 38.18 -5.78
N GLN A 236 9.47 38.17 -6.27
CA GLN A 236 8.89 39.33 -6.95
C GLN A 236 8.80 40.56 -6.04
N MET A 237 8.45 40.37 -4.75
CA MET A 237 8.41 41.47 -3.77
C MET A 237 9.80 42.08 -3.54
N LEU A 238 10.84 41.23 -3.50
CA LEU A 238 12.23 41.66 -3.34
C LEU A 238 12.74 42.39 -4.59
N GLU A 239 12.44 41.89 -5.78
CA GLU A 239 12.74 42.55 -7.06
C GLU A 239 12.07 43.93 -7.13
N ARG A 240 10.76 44.03 -6.82
CA ARG A 240 10.04 45.32 -6.76
C ARG A 240 10.59 46.27 -5.70
N ARG A 241 11.15 45.77 -4.61
CA ARG A 241 11.80 46.60 -3.59
C ARG A 241 13.12 47.15 -4.11
N GLN A 242 13.95 46.31 -4.73
CA GLN A 242 15.22 46.72 -5.33
C GLN A 242 15.02 47.72 -6.47
N GLU A 243 14.01 47.53 -7.30
CA GLU A 243 13.65 48.49 -8.36
C GLU A 243 13.26 49.85 -7.77
N ARG A 244 12.38 49.86 -6.76
CA ARG A 244 11.99 51.09 -6.06
C ARG A 244 13.17 51.79 -5.38
N GLU A 245 14.08 51.04 -4.75
CA GLU A 245 15.30 51.60 -4.15
C GLU A 245 16.22 52.22 -5.22
N LYS A 246 16.38 51.58 -6.38
CA LYS A 246 17.14 52.12 -7.52
C LYS A 246 16.50 53.39 -8.08
N GLU A 247 15.18 53.40 -8.26
CA GLU A 247 14.46 54.59 -8.74
C GLU A 247 14.55 55.73 -7.74
N PHE A 248 14.36 55.47 -6.45
CA PHE A 248 14.49 56.46 -5.39
C PHE A 248 15.91 57.04 -5.32
N GLY A 249 16.95 56.21 -5.46
CA GLY A 249 18.34 56.66 -5.57
C GLY A 249 18.55 57.63 -6.73
N LYS A 250 18.03 57.31 -7.93
CA LYS A 250 18.10 58.22 -9.09
C LYS A 250 17.39 59.55 -8.83
N VAL A 251 16.26 59.53 -8.14
CA VAL A 251 15.51 60.75 -7.79
C VAL A 251 16.33 61.63 -6.83
N LEU A 252 16.90 61.05 -5.77
CA LEU A 252 17.76 61.76 -4.82
C LEU A 252 19.00 62.37 -5.49
N ASP A 253 19.66 61.61 -6.38
CA ASP A 253 20.81 62.10 -7.16
C ASP A 253 20.44 63.28 -8.06
N ASN A 254 19.24 63.29 -8.64
CA ASN A 254 18.77 64.42 -9.43
C ASN A 254 18.47 65.64 -8.56
N TYR A 255 17.82 65.47 -7.40
CA TYR A 255 17.53 66.58 -6.48
C TYR A 255 18.79 67.23 -5.91
N THR A 256 19.79 66.43 -5.54
CA THR A 256 21.07 66.94 -5.01
C THR A 256 21.85 67.73 -6.07
N LYS A 257 21.82 67.31 -7.34
CA LYS A 257 22.44 68.06 -8.45
C LYS A 257 21.73 69.38 -8.75
N LEU A 258 20.41 69.45 -8.59
CA LEU A 258 19.62 70.67 -8.79
C LEU A 258 19.87 71.73 -7.69
N ASN A 259 20.14 71.31 -6.46
CA ASN A 259 20.43 72.22 -5.33
C ASN A 259 21.91 72.64 -5.23
N GLN A 260 22.78 72.18 -6.14
CA GLN A 260 24.19 72.59 -6.23
C GLN A 260 24.45 73.68 -7.28
N TYR A 261 23.39 74.18 -7.95
CA TYR A 261 23.38 75.39 -8.76
C TYR A 261 22.58 76.49 -8.05
#